data_AF-A0A2K3JDA7-F1
#
_entry.id   AF-A0A2K3JDA7-F1
#
_cell.length_a   1.000
_cell.length_b   1.000
_cell.length_c   1.000
_cell.angle_alpha   90.00
_cell.angle_beta   90.00
_cell.angle_gamma   90.00
#
_symmetry.space_group_name_H-M   'P 1'
#
loop_
_entity.id
_entity.type
_entity.pdbx_description
1 polymer ?
#
loop_
_entity_poly.entity_id
_entity_poly.type
_entity_poly.pdbx_seq_one_letter_code
_entity_poly.pdbx_strand_id
1 'polypeptide(L)'
;MIFIGLIVSLWLQPQTRLSFSLENTVHILFLVLFVGIVFFTMHTFLSATTFERTRLKRLFSIHEISSYFLLVLSLFPLIGLSPTLILLFLPFLWFILFNVILYGKALQPQV
;
A
#
# COMPACT_ATOMS: atom_id res chain seq x y z
N MET A 1 9.64 -0.89 26.02
CA MET A 1 11.07 -0.51 26.10
C MET A 1 11.74 -0.62 24.73
N ILE A 2 11.74 -1.78 24.07
CA ILE A 2 12.35 -1.97 22.73
C ILE A 2 11.75 -1.05 21.65
N PHE A 3 10.42 -0.97 21.57
CA PHE A 3 9.74 -0.09 20.60
C PHE A 3 10.03 1.40 20.78
N ILE A 4 10.19 1.86 22.03
CA ILE A 4 10.52 3.26 22.34
C ILE A 4 11.96 3.57 21.88
N GLY A 5 12.89 2.65 22.12
CA GLY A 5 14.27 2.76 21.63
C GLY A 5 14.34 2.81 20.10
N LEU A 6 13.51 2.02 19.41
CA LEU A 6 13.38 2.01 17.95
C LEU A 6 12.84 3.34 17.41
N ILE A 7 11.82 3.90 18.05
CA ILE A 7 11.24 5.21 17.66
C ILE A 7 12.29 6.33 17.82
N VAL A 8 13.05 6.33 18.92
CA VAL A 8 14.11 7.33 19.15
C VAL A 8 15.27 7.16 18.15
N SER A 9 15.64 5.92 17.82
CA SER A 9 16.70 5.65 16.83
C SER A 9 16.29 6.09 15.42
N LEU A 10 15.03 5.90 15.04
CA LEU A 10 14.48 6.36 13.76
C LEU A 10 14.40 7.90 13.70
N TRP A 11 14.05 8.55 14.81
CA TRP A 11 14.01 10.02 14.90
C TRP A 11 15.38 10.67 14.73
N LEU A 12 16.45 10.01 15.16
CA LEU A 12 17.82 10.50 15.08
C LEU A 12 18.47 10.33 13.69
N GLN A 13 17.86 9.54 12.79
CA GLN A 13 18.42 9.35 11.46
C GLN A 13 18.28 10.63 10.62
N PRO A 14 19.36 11.15 10.01
CA PRO A 14 19.29 12.38 9.21
C PRO A 14 18.35 12.26 7.98
N GLN A 15 18.04 11.03 7.56
CA GLN A 15 17.08 10.70 6.50
C GLN A 15 15.62 10.95 6.90
N THR A 16 15.31 11.05 8.20
CA THR A 16 13.96 11.37 8.71
C THR A 16 13.74 12.86 8.96
N ARG A 17 14.77 13.70 8.73
CA ARG A 17 14.60 15.16 8.72
C ARG A 17 13.70 15.52 7.54
N LEU A 18 12.42 15.76 7.85
CA LEU A 18 11.40 16.27 6.95
C LEU A 18 11.87 17.61 6.36
N SER A 19 12.63 17.57 5.27
CA SER A 19 12.82 18.75 4.43
C SER A 19 11.50 18.99 3.71
N PHE A 20 10.99 20.22 3.76
CA PHE A 20 9.78 20.63 3.04
C PHE A 20 10.07 20.76 1.54
N SER A 21 10.46 19.65 0.90
CA SER A 21 10.49 19.53 -0.55
C SER A 21 9.09 19.18 -1.06
N LEU A 22 8.80 19.55 -2.30
CA LEU A 22 7.54 19.19 -2.96
C LEU A 22 7.36 17.67 -2.99
N GLU A 23 8.43 16.93 -3.27
CA GLU A 23 8.46 15.47 -3.31
C GLU A 23 8.08 14.85 -1.96
N ASN A 24 8.64 15.35 -0.86
CA ASN A 24 8.32 14.89 0.49
C ASN A 24 6.87 15.21 0.87
N THR A 25 6.37 16.37 0.47
CA THR A 25 4.99 16.78 0.76
C THR A 25 3.98 15.87 0.06
N VAL A 26 4.21 15.57 -1.22
CA VAL A 26 3.37 14.65 -2.00
C VAL A 26 3.42 13.24 -1.41
N HIS A 27 4.62 12.79 -1.03
CA HIS A 27 4.82 11.48 -0.42
C HIS A 27 4.03 11.31 0.89
N ILE A 28 4.13 12.30 1.79
CA ILE A 28 3.43 12.32 3.08
C ILE A 28 1.92 12.36 2.87
N LEU A 29 1.43 13.15 1.90
CA LEU A 29 0.01 13.21 1.57
C LEU A 29 -0.53 11.84 1.17
N PHE A 30 0.16 11.11 0.30
CA PHE A 30 -0.24 9.76 -0.09
C PHE A 30 -0.19 8.78 1.08
N LEU A 31 0.85 8.84 1.92
CA LEU A 31 0.94 8.03 3.15
C LEU A 31 -0.29 8.25 4.03
N VAL A 32 -0.62 9.50 4.35
CA VAL A 32 -1.77 9.85 5.20
C VAL A 32 -3.08 9.37 4.57
N LEU A 33 -3.24 9.54 3.25
CA LEU A 33 -4.41 9.06 2.52
C LEU A 33 -4.58 7.53 2.65
N PHE A 34 -3.54 6.75 2.38
CA PHE A 34 -3.61 5.29 2.44
C PHE A 34 -3.79 4.79 3.87
N VAL A 35 -3.16 5.42 4.87
CA VAL A 35 -3.43 5.13 6.30
C VAL A 35 -4.91 5.36 6.61
N GLY A 36 -5.49 6.47 6.16
CA GLY A 36 -6.91 6.76 6.34
C GLY A 36 -7.82 5.71 5.71
N ILE A 37 -7.51 5.27 4.48
CA ILE A 37 -8.27 4.22 3.79
C ILE A 37 -8.17 2.87 4.52
N VAL A 38 -6.96 2.46 4.92
CA VAL A 38 -6.72 1.21 5.67
C VAL A 38 -7.48 1.24 7.00
N PHE A 39 -7.42 2.35 7.72
CA PHE A 39 -8.15 2.53 8.97
C PHE A 39 -9.67 2.48 8.76
N PHE A 40 -10.18 3.21 7.77
CA PHE A 40 -11.62 3.25 7.47
C PHE A 40 -12.16 1.89 7.02
N THR A 41 -11.43 1.18 6.16
CA THR A 41 -11.81 -0.15 5.70
C THR A 41 -11.80 -1.17 6.83
N MET A 42 -10.80 -1.13 7.71
CA MET A 42 -10.73 -2.01 8.89
C MET A 42 -11.86 -1.71 9.88
N HIS A 43 -12.09 -0.43 10.20
CA HIS A 43 -13.20 -0.03 11.07
C HIS A 43 -14.54 -0.49 10.50
N THR A 44 -14.77 -0.26 9.21
CA THR A 44 -16.00 -0.69 8.52
C THR A 44 -16.17 -2.21 8.58
N PHE A 45 -15.09 -2.96 8.37
CA PHE A 45 -15.09 -4.42 8.45
C PHE A 45 -15.43 -4.92 9.86
N LEU A 46 -14.81 -4.36 10.90
CA LEU A 46 -15.07 -4.73 12.29
C LEU A 46 -16.48 -4.33 12.77
N SER A 47 -17.02 -3.23 12.23
CA SER A 47 -18.37 -2.74 12.55
C SER A 47 -19.49 -3.42 11.76
N ALA A 48 -19.16 -4.31 10.80
CA ALA A 48 -20.14 -4.95 9.96
C ALA A 48 -21.00 -5.93 10.76
N THR A 49 -22.28 -5.60 10.95
CA THR A 49 -23.25 -6.46 11.65
C THR A 49 -23.84 -7.55 10.75
N THR A 50 -23.79 -7.37 9.43
CA THR A 50 -24.30 -8.33 8.44
C THR A 50 -23.15 -8.89 7.58
N PHE A 51 -23.06 -10.22 7.52
CA PHE A 51 -22.06 -10.93 6.73
C PHE A 51 -22.47 -11.05 5.26
N GLU A 52 -22.60 -9.91 4.58
CA GLU A 52 -22.80 -9.91 3.13
C GLU A 52 -21.46 -10.17 2.42
N ARG A 53 -21.31 -11.39 1.87
CA ARG A 53 -20.05 -11.89 1.30
C ARG A 53 -19.45 -10.97 0.24
N THR A 54 -20.27 -10.43 -0.66
CA THR A 54 -19.82 -9.56 -1.76
C THR A 54 -19.22 -8.26 -1.23
N ARG A 55 -19.89 -7.63 -0.26
CA ARG A 55 -19.45 -6.39 0.37
C ARG A 55 -18.17 -6.60 1.18
N LEU A 56 -18.10 -7.66 1.98
CA LEU A 56 -16.90 -7.99 2.76
C LEU A 56 -15.70 -8.30 1.87
N LYS A 57 -15.90 -9.05 0.79
CA LYS A 57 -14.84 -9.33 -0.19
C LYS A 57 -14.30 -8.03 -0.79
N ARG A 58 -15.17 -7.09 -1.16
CA ARG A 58 -14.77 -5.79 -1.71
C ARG A 58 -13.99 -4.96 -0.69
N LEU A 59 -14.47 -4.88 0.55
CA LEU A 59 -13.78 -4.17 1.64
C LEU A 59 -12.39 -4.74 1.90
N PHE A 60 -12.30 -6.07 1.95
CA PHE A 60 -11.04 -6.78 2.13
C PHE A 60 -10.07 -6.53 0.97
N SER A 61 -10.54 -6.59 -0.29
CA SER A 61 -9.70 -6.28 -1.45
C SER A 61 -9.19 -4.84 -1.44
N ILE A 62 -10.02 -3.86 -1.08
CA ILE A 62 -9.58 -2.46 -0.95
C ILE A 62 -8.55 -2.32 0.16
N HIS A 63 -8.78 -2.97 1.30
CA HIS A 63 -7.85 -2.97 2.43
C HIS A 63 -6.48 -3.55 2.06
N GLU A 64 -6.46 -4.72 1.41
CA GLU A 64 -5.22 -5.39 0.97
C GLU A 64 -4.45 -4.55 -0.05
N ILE A 65 -5.12 -4.04 -1.10
CA ILE A 65 -4.48 -3.19 -2.12
C ILE A 65 -3.94 -1.90 -1.49
N SER A 66 -4.70 -1.28 -0.60
CA SER A 66 -4.27 -0.06 0.09
C SER A 66 -3.10 -0.32 1.03
N SER A 67 -3.11 -1.45 1.75
CA SER A 67 -2.02 -1.86 2.64
C SER A 67 -0.75 -2.17 1.87
N TYR A 68 -0.87 -2.78 0.70
CA TYR A 68 0.23 -3.00 -0.23
C TYR A 68 0.86 -1.68 -0.67
N PHE A 69 0.06 -0.74 -1.18
CA PHE A 69 0.57 0.57 -1.59
C PHE A 69 1.17 1.35 -0.42
N LEU A 70 0.55 1.27 0.77
CA LEU A 70 1.08 1.87 1.98
C LEU A 70 2.47 1.34 2.31
N LEU A 71 2.67 0.02 2.24
CA LEU A 71 3.96 -0.62 2.48
C LEU A 71 5.00 -0.16 1.47
N VAL A 72 4.69 -0.20 0.16
CA VAL A 72 5.61 0.22 -0.90
C VAL A 72 5.99 1.70 -0.74
N LEU A 73 5.02 2.56 -0.44
CA LEU A 73 5.28 3.98 -0.17
C LEU A 73 6.13 4.14 1.09
N SER A 74 5.84 3.46 2.18
CA SER A 74 6.63 3.59 3.41
C SER A 74 8.11 3.24 3.23
N LEU A 75 8.43 2.38 2.25
CA LEU A 75 9.80 2.00 1.91
C LEU A 75 10.50 3.01 0.98
N PHE A 76 9.78 3.92 0.33
CA PHE A 76 10.33 4.87 -0.64
C PHE A 76 11.59 5.63 -0.14
N PRO A 77 11.64 6.15 1.10
CA PRO A 77 12.85 6.83 1.59
C PRO A 77 14.08 5.92 1.67
N LEU A 78 13.88 4.60 1.79
CA LEU A 78 14.93 3.60 1.93
C LEU A 78 15.40 3.06 0.57
N ILE A 79 14.47 2.75 -0.32
CA ILE A 79 14.76 2.09 -1.60
C ILE A 79 14.91 3.07 -2.77
N GLY A 80 14.38 4.29 -2.64
CA GLY A 80 14.39 5.31 -3.69
C GLY A 80 13.30 5.11 -4.76
N LEU A 81 13.25 6.01 -5.73
CA LEU A 81 12.13 6.12 -6.69
C LEU A 81 11.99 4.90 -7.61
N SER A 82 13.07 4.46 -8.27
CA SER A 82 13.03 3.41 -9.28
C SER A 82 12.48 2.07 -8.76
N PRO A 83 12.99 1.49 -7.66
CA PRO A 83 12.43 0.25 -7.12
C PRO A 83 11.02 0.44 -6.54
N THR A 84 10.70 1.62 -6.01
CA THR A 84 9.33 1.94 -5.55
C THR A 84 8.33 1.86 -6.70
N LEU A 85 8.65 2.43 -7.87
CA LEU A 85 7.80 2.37 -9.05
C LEU A 85 7.64 0.93 -9.55
N ILE A 86 8.74 0.16 -9.61
CA ILE A 86 8.69 -1.25 -10.03
C ILE A 86 7.76 -2.05 -9.12
N LEU A 87 7.90 -1.88 -7.79
CA LEU A 87 7.02 -2.53 -6.83
C LEU A 87 5.57 -2.09 -7.03
N LEU A 88 5.30 -0.80 -7.18
CA LEU A 88 3.94 -0.28 -7.36
C LEU A 88 3.22 -0.88 -8.57
N PHE A 89 3.94 -1.12 -9.67
CA PHE A 89 3.40 -1.75 -10.88
C PHE A 89 3.46 -3.28 -10.87
N LEU A 90 4.21 -3.89 -9.96
CA LEU A 90 4.36 -5.34 -9.84
C LEU A 90 3.04 -6.12 -9.82
N PRO A 91 1.99 -5.74 -9.05
CA PRO A 91 0.73 -6.49 -9.07
C PRO A 91 0.04 -6.46 -10.44
N PHE A 92 0.14 -5.34 -11.17
CA PHE A 92 -0.41 -5.22 -12.53
C PHE A 92 0.38 -6.05 -13.53
N LEU A 93 1.72 -5.97 -13.47
CA LEU A 93 2.61 -6.77 -14.30
C LEU A 93 2.38 -8.27 -14.07
N TRP A 94 2.27 -8.67 -12.80
CA TRP A 94 1.95 -10.04 -12.41
C TRP A 94 0.62 -10.50 -13.01
N PHE A 95 -0.45 -9.71 -12.84
CA PHE A 95 -1.76 -10.03 -13.41
C PHE A 95 -1.71 -10.21 -14.93
N ILE A 96 -1.05 -9.29 -15.64
CA ILE A 96 -0.91 -9.36 -17.10
C ILE A 96 -0.11 -10.60 -17.51
N LEU A 97 1.05 -10.82 -16.88
CA LEU A 97 1.93 -11.96 -17.19
C LEU A 97 1.21 -13.29 -16.99
N PHE A 98 0.54 -13.46 -15.85
CA PHE A 98 -0.20 -14.69 -15.57
C PHE A 98 -1.37 -14.89 -16.52
N ASN A 99 -2.11 -13.85 -16.88
CA ASN A 99 -3.19 -13.98 -17.85
C ASN A 99 -2.68 -14.36 -19.25
N VAL A 100 -1.56 -13.79 -19.69
CA VAL A 100 -0.93 -14.17 -20.96
C VAL A 100 -0.45 -15.63 -20.92
N ILE A 101 0.21 -16.04 -19.84
CA ILE A 101 0.75 -17.41 -19.69
C ILE A 101 -0.37 -18.44 -19.64
N LEU A 102 -1.43 -18.19 -18.87
CA LEU A 102 -2.51 -19.16 -18.62
C LEU A 102 -3.58 -19.17 -19.71
N TYR A 103 -3.95 -18.00 -20.24
CA TYR A 103 -5.11 -17.84 -21.12
C TYR A 103 -4.76 -17.32 -22.52
N GLY A 104 -3.48 -17.03 -22.79
CA GLY A 104 -3.01 -16.53 -24.09
C GLY A 104 -3.44 -15.09 -24.41
N LYS A 105 -4.11 -14.39 -23.49
CA LYS A 105 -4.64 -13.03 -23.66
C LYS A 105 -4.42 -12.19 -22.41
N ALA A 106 -3.94 -10.97 -22.58
CA ALA A 106 -3.54 -10.09 -21.46
C ALA A 106 -4.71 -9.52 -20.62
N LEU A 107 -5.87 -9.25 -21.24
CA LEU A 107 -6.94 -8.43 -20.65
C LEU A 107 -8.29 -9.13 -20.51
N GLN A 108 -8.36 -10.43 -20.83
CA GLN A 108 -9.59 -11.22 -20.70
C GLN A 108 -9.39 -12.31 -19.65
N PRO A 109 -9.82 -12.10 -18.39
CA PRO A 109 -10.01 -13.20 -17.49
C PRO A 109 -11.21 -14.03 -17.99
N GLN A 110 -10.99 -15.29 -18.37
CA GLN A 110 -12.07 -16.27 -18.63
C GLN A 110 -12.48 -16.95 -17.32
N VAL A 111 -12.84 -16.17 -16.29
CA VAL A 111 -13.37 -16.68 -15.01
C VAL A 111 -14.53 -15.84 -14.52
#